data_AF-A0A6P1W9U6-F1
#
_entry.id   AF-A0A6P1W9U6-F1
#
_cell.length_a   1.000
_cell.length_b   1.000
_cell.length_c   1.000
_cell.angle_alpha   90.00
_cell.angle_beta   90.00
_cell.angle_gamma   90.00
#
_symmetry.space_group_name_H-M   'P 1'
#
loop_
_entity.id
_entity.type
_entity.pdbx_description
1 polymer ?
#
loop_
_entity_poly.entity_id
_entity_poly.type
_entity_poly.pdbx_seq_one_letter_code
_entity_poly.pdbx_strand_id
1 'polypeptide(L)'
;MKNALLGLVLIGLFSFLPAAAPIRLSSQSLPFTPKEFYIATVTDQRPEQGPIARLALVFNQSAQPVDLEDGVASHFRQFINQNLKQNRSLRPIAMRIRQCKVSETANGNRVTGTFTFAAAFELLGKDDSGNETSTRLTEYRGSANYTRPLNQLSVIEPTIRQALVASLKGLNDYMNREAGQNEKLAKSLNVTIIDDSRITDDDTVHYNPSRKLTWADFQATPRQGSHYAAEVFTSFAYEGKSSVKDGIINVNLTLKGYMLKNSSWGRQGARNAYSLNHEQRHFDVVKIIVERFKRKIQPDSLTLDDYNSIIQYQFIESFREMNHMQEQYDGETNHGINQAAQERWNQKIDAELRTFGVKK
;
A
#
# COMPACT_ATOMS: atom_id res chain seq x y z
N MET A 1 -75.16 43.44 21.11
CA MET A 1 -73.97 42.60 21.39
C MET A 1 -74.44 41.15 21.50
N LYS A 2 -74.46 40.44 20.37
CA LYS A 2 -73.56 39.32 19.98
C LYS A 2 -73.84 38.02 20.75
N ASN A 3 -74.62 37.14 20.09
CA ASN A 3 -74.81 35.73 20.44
C ASN A 3 -73.49 34.95 20.25
N ALA A 4 -73.11 34.13 21.23
CA ALA A 4 -71.98 33.22 21.14
C ALA A 4 -72.48 31.81 20.83
N LEU A 5 -72.08 31.27 19.67
CA LEU A 5 -72.31 29.91 19.24
C LEU A 5 -71.17 29.02 19.79
N LEU A 6 -71.51 27.99 20.56
CA LEU A 6 -70.54 27.01 21.07
C LEU A 6 -70.26 25.97 19.97
N GLY A 7 -69.06 26.00 19.39
CA GLY A 7 -68.59 24.99 18.44
C GLY A 7 -67.89 23.84 19.16
N LEU A 8 -68.47 22.65 19.12
CA LEU A 8 -67.86 21.41 19.63
C LEU A 8 -66.81 20.93 18.62
N VAL A 9 -65.52 21.01 18.95
CA VAL A 9 -64.43 20.45 18.12
C VAL A 9 -64.25 18.97 18.47
N LEU A 10 -64.62 18.11 17.53
CA LEU A 10 -64.39 16.67 17.58
C LEU A 10 -62.90 16.41 17.27
N ILE A 11 -62.08 16.17 18.30
CA ILE A 11 -60.68 15.76 18.11
C ILE A 11 -60.69 14.28 17.71
N GLY A 12 -60.41 14.02 16.43
CA GLY A 12 -60.23 12.67 15.90
C GLY A 12 -59.03 11.99 16.55
N LEU A 13 -59.28 10.86 17.21
CA LEU A 13 -58.26 9.93 17.68
C LEU A 13 -57.56 9.32 16.46
N PHE A 14 -56.38 9.84 16.10
CA PHE A 14 -55.45 9.11 15.26
C PHE A 14 -54.94 7.90 16.04
N SER A 15 -55.47 6.73 15.72
CA SER A 15 -54.94 5.45 16.19
C SER A 15 -53.53 5.27 15.62
N PHE A 16 -52.51 5.62 16.40
CA PHE A 16 -51.12 5.25 16.09
C PHE A 16 -51.06 3.72 16.12
N LEU A 17 -50.91 3.09 14.95
CA LEU A 17 -50.57 1.68 14.88
C LEU A 17 -49.22 1.49 15.62
N PRO A 18 -49.10 0.50 16.52
CA PRO A 18 -47.84 0.25 17.21
C PRO A 18 -46.76 -0.08 16.18
N ALA A 19 -45.58 0.53 16.34
CA ALA A 19 -44.42 0.22 15.51
C ALA A 19 -44.11 -1.28 15.61
N ALA A 20 -43.78 -1.90 14.48
CA ALA A 20 -43.37 -3.29 14.44
C ALA A 20 -42.14 -3.52 15.33
N ALA A 21 -42.09 -4.65 16.03
CA ALA A 21 -40.97 -4.98 16.90
C ALA A 21 -39.65 -5.04 16.09
N PRO A 22 -38.55 -4.50 16.63
CA PRO A 22 -37.26 -4.54 15.95
C PRO A 22 -36.75 -5.97 15.81
N ILE A 23 -35.97 -6.20 14.76
CA ILE A 23 -35.32 -7.48 14.52
C ILE A 23 -34.09 -7.58 15.43
N ARG A 24 -33.95 -8.69 16.16
CA ARG A 24 -32.80 -8.97 17.03
C ARG A 24 -32.08 -10.23 16.57
N LEU A 25 -30.80 -10.08 16.20
CA LEU A 25 -29.95 -11.23 15.91
C LEU A 25 -29.71 -12.08 17.16
N SER A 26 -29.97 -13.37 17.04
CA SER A 26 -29.73 -14.37 18.07
C SER A 26 -28.23 -14.64 18.23
N SER A 27 -27.77 -14.76 19.48
CA SER A 27 -26.37 -15.10 19.77
C SER A 27 -26.03 -16.51 19.29
N GLN A 28 -24.87 -16.67 18.64
CA GLN A 28 -24.37 -17.95 18.13
C GLN A 28 -22.84 -17.89 17.97
N SER A 29 -22.13 -18.85 18.56
CA SER A 29 -20.68 -19.00 18.33
C SER A 29 -20.37 -19.17 16.85
N LEU A 30 -19.40 -18.39 16.36
CA LEU A 30 -18.94 -18.51 14.97
C LEU A 30 -18.05 -19.76 14.79
N PRO A 31 -18.09 -20.42 13.62
CA PRO A 31 -17.40 -21.69 13.38
C PRO A 31 -15.89 -21.51 13.09
N PHE A 32 -15.31 -20.36 13.42
CA PHE A 32 -13.90 -20.06 13.18
C PHE A 32 -13.38 -19.04 14.20
N THR A 33 -12.06 -18.92 14.30
CA THR A 33 -11.37 -17.90 15.10
C THR A 33 -10.35 -17.19 14.21
N PRO A 34 -10.48 -15.86 14.01
CA PRO A 34 -9.51 -15.06 13.28
C PRO A 34 -8.09 -15.19 13.85
N LYS A 35 -7.12 -15.43 12.97
CA LYS A 35 -5.69 -15.48 13.32
C LYS A 35 -4.90 -14.28 12.80
N GLU A 36 -5.46 -13.56 11.83
CA GLU A 36 -4.76 -12.50 11.10
C GLU A 36 -5.37 -11.10 11.31
N PHE A 37 -6.55 -11.01 11.94
CA PHE A 37 -7.28 -9.75 12.09
C PHE A 37 -8.21 -9.72 13.30
N TYR A 38 -8.72 -8.53 13.61
CA TYR A 38 -9.93 -8.30 14.40
C TYR A 38 -10.81 -7.24 13.73
N ILE A 39 -12.10 -7.18 14.09
CA ILE A 39 -13.03 -6.15 13.59
C ILE A 39 -12.94 -4.94 14.53
N ALA A 40 -12.27 -3.89 14.07
CA ALA A 40 -12.10 -2.66 14.83
C ALA A 40 -13.36 -1.80 14.79
N THR A 41 -13.96 -1.66 13.62
CA THR A 41 -15.12 -0.79 13.39
C THR A 41 -16.14 -1.45 12.47
N VAL A 42 -17.41 -1.11 12.69
CA VAL A 42 -18.53 -1.44 11.80
C VAL A 42 -19.27 -0.14 11.55
N THR A 43 -19.44 0.24 10.28
CA THR A 43 -20.09 1.49 9.91
C THR A 43 -21.12 1.27 8.83
N ASP A 44 -22.28 1.92 8.98
CA ASP A 44 -23.31 1.96 7.94
C ASP A 44 -22.91 2.97 6.86
N GLN A 45 -22.63 2.49 5.66
CA GLN A 45 -22.33 3.30 4.48
C GLN A 45 -23.27 2.93 3.32
N ARG A 46 -24.48 2.49 3.65
CA ARG A 46 -25.55 2.28 2.67
C ARG A 46 -25.95 3.63 2.06
N PRO A 47 -26.15 3.71 0.74
CA PRO A 47 -26.69 4.91 0.10
C PRO A 47 -28.13 5.23 0.57
N GLU A 48 -28.95 4.19 0.73
CA GLU A 48 -30.31 4.30 1.28
C GLU A 48 -30.26 4.21 2.81
N GLN A 49 -30.16 5.35 3.48
CA GLN A 49 -30.25 5.41 4.95
C GLN A 49 -31.70 5.24 5.40
N GLY A 50 -31.95 4.27 6.29
CA GLY A 50 -33.27 3.95 6.79
C GLY A 50 -33.40 2.48 7.24
N PRO A 51 -34.64 2.06 7.59
CA PRO A 51 -34.92 0.71 8.04
C PRO A 51 -34.43 -0.34 7.06
N ILE A 52 -33.73 -1.37 7.55
CA ILE A 52 -33.17 -2.41 6.68
C ILE A 52 -34.25 -3.30 6.05
N ALA A 53 -35.48 -3.31 6.58
CA ALA A 53 -36.51 -4.23 6.14
C ALA A 53 -37.82 -3.52 5.80
N ARG A 54 -38.48 -4.02 4.74
CA ARG A 54 -39.88 -3.76 4.43
C ARG A 54 -40.63 -5.08 4.54
N LEU A 55 -41.33 -5.27 5.65
CA LEU A 55 -41.97 -6.55 6.01
C LEU A 55 -43.49 -6.52 5.80
N ALA A 56 -44.03 -7.58 5.21
CA ALA A 56 -45.47 -7.76 5.12
C ALA A 56 -46.01 -8.35 6.43
N LEU A 57 -46.61 -7.51 7.28
CA LEU A 57 -47.07 -7.88 8.62
C LEU A 57 -48.59 -8.03 8.72
N VAL A 58 -49.34 -7.31 7.89
CA VAL A 58 -50.81 -7.24 7.94
C VAL A 58 -51.39 -7.57 6.57
N PHE A 59 -52.48 -8.33 6.57
CA PHE A 59 -53.16 -8.75 5.35
C PHE A 59 -53.70 -7.54 4.58
N ASN A 60 -53.52 -7.53 3.25
CA ASN A 60 -53.91 -6.43 2.36
C ASN A 60 -53.34 -5.05 2.72
N GLN A 61 -52.21 -4.98 3.43
CA GLN A 61 -51.50 -3.73 3.68
C GLN A 61 -50.11 -3.74 3.05
N SER A 62 -49.61 -2.55 2.71
CA SER A 62 -48.25 -2.35 2.25
C SER A 62 -47.23 -2.79 3.30
N ALA A 63 -46.07 -3.26 2.83
CA ALA A 63 -44.99 -3.68 3.70
C ALA A 63 -44.51 -2.54 4.62
N GLN A 64 -44.43 -2.83 5.90
CA GLN A 64 -44.09 -1.88 6.95
C GLN A 64 -42.57 -1.80 7.14
N PRO A 65 -42.01 -0.61 7.41
CA PRO A 65 -40.60 -0.47 7.76
C PRO A 65 -40.29 -1.16 9.08
N VAL A 66 -39.26 -2.00 9.10
CA VAL A 66 -38.71 -2.63 10.31
C VAL A 66 -37.19 -2.54 10.24
N ASP A 67 -36.55 -2.29 11.38
CA ASP A 67 -35.10 -2.21 11.47
C ASP A 67 -34.53 -3.23 12.47
N LEU A 68 -33.20 -3.35 12.49
CA LEU A 68 -32.50 -3.98 13.61
C LEU A 68 -32.58 -3.09 14.84
N GLU A 69 -32.55 -3.71 16.02
CA GLU A 69 -32.38 -2.99 17.28
C GLU A 69 -31.12 -2.10 17.23
N ASP A 70 -31.24 -0.83 17.63
CA ASP A 70 -30.16 0.18 17.61
C ASP A 70 -29.50 0.47 16.23
N GLY A 71 -30.11 -0.02 15.14
CA GLY A 71 -29.65 0.17 13.77
C GLY A 71 -28.54 -0.79 13.33
N VAL A 72 -28.35 -0.89 12.01
CA VAL A 72 -27.56 -1.98 11.41
C VAL A 72 -26.10 -2.05 11.87
N ALA A 73 -25.42 -0.90 11.97
CA ALA A 73 -24.02 -0.87 12.35
C ALA A 73 -23.80 -1.25 13.82
N SER A 74 -24.60 -0.67 14.73
CA SER A 74 -24.55 -0.93 16.17
C SER A 74 -24.88 -2.39 16.46
N HIS A 75 -25.97 -2.89 15.87
CA HIS A 75 -26.42 -4.26 16.08
C HIS A 75 -25.40 -5.30 15.59
N PHE A 76 -24.83 -5.08 14.40
CA PHE A 76 -23.80 -5.96 13.86
C PHE A 76 -22.52 -5.91 14.70
N ARG A 77 -22.10 -4.72 15.15
CA ARG A 77 -20.94 -4.58 16.02
C ARG A 77 -21.13 -5.34 17.34
N GLN A 78 -22.30 -5.23 17.95
CA GLN A 78 -22.63 -5.97 19.17
C GLN A 78 -22.61 -7.47 18.93
N PHE A 79 -23.28 -7.95 17.88
CA PHE A 79 -23.27 -9.36 17.50
C PHE A 79 -21.83 -9.88 17.30
N ILE A 80 -21.00 -9.15 16.56
CA ILE A 80 -19.59 -9.52 16.32
C ILE A 80 -18.80 -9.57 17.63
N ASN A 81 -18.93 -8.56 18.49
CA ASN A 81 -18.21 -8.51 19.77
C ASN A 81 -18.61 -9.65 20.73
N GLN A 82 -19.86 -10.08 20.68
CA GLN A 82 -20.36 -11.17 21.51
C GLN A 82 -19.96 -12.56 20.98
N ASN A 83 -19.85 -12.72 19.66
CA ASN A 83 -19.79 -14.05 19.02
C ASN A 83 -18.49 -14.37 18.29
N LEU A 84 -17.70 -13.37 17.91
CA LEU A 84 -16.39 -13.54 17.26
C LEU A 84 -15.28 -13.37 18.31
N LYS A 85 -14.47 -14.41 18.51
CA LYS A 85 -13.22 -14.28 19.29
C LYS A 85 -12.28 -13.32 18.56
N GLN A 86 -11.77 -12.32 19.28
CA GLN A 86 -10.94 -11.27 18.68
C GLN A 86 -9.66 -11.08 19.49
N ASN A 87 -8.53 -11.00 18.78
CA ASN A 87 -7.27 -10.57 19.35
C ASN A 87 -6.93 -9.17 18.81
N ARG A 88 -6.93 -8.17 19.71
CA ARG A 88 -6.69 -6.76 19.36
C ARG A 88 -5.24 -6.44 18.99
N SER A 89 -4.32 -7.39 19.16
CA SER A 89 -2.93 -7.27 18.65
C SER A 89 -2.82 -7.61 17.16
N LEU A 90 -3.88 -8.11 16.53
CA LEU A 90 -3.90 -8.44 15.10
C LEU A 90 -4.28 -7.21 14.26
N ARG A 91 -4.37 -7.39 12.93
CA ARG A 91 -4.69 -6.29 12.02
C ARG A 91 -6.09 -5.71 12.29
N PRO A 92 -6.22 -4.39 12.43
CA PRO A 92 -7.52 -3.74 12.62
C PRO A 92 -8.28 -3.66 11.29
N ILE A 93 -9.46 -4.29 11.22
CA ILE A 93 -10.32 -4.27 10.03
C ILE A 93 -11.55 -3.43 10.28
N ALA A 94 -11.86 -2.54 9.34
CA ALA A 94 -13.13 -1.86 9.25
C ALA A 94 -14.10 -2.65 8.35
N MET A 95 -15.30 -2.88 8.86
CA MET A 95 -16.42 -3.41 8.10
C MET A 95 -17.34 -2.27 7.66
N ARG A 96 -17.41 -2.01 6.35
CA ARG A 96 -18.27 -1.00 5.75
C ARG A 96 -19.52 -1.68 5.17
N ILE A 97 -20.68 -1.45 5.77
CA ILE A 97 -21.95 -2.00 5.27
C ILE A 97 -22.36 -1.17 4.05
N ARG A 98 -22.42 -1.81 2.87
CA ARG A 98 -22.77 -1.16 1.60
C ARG A 98 -24.22 -1.45 1.19
N GLN A 99 -24.74 -2.60 1.60
CA GLN A 99 -26.13 -2.99 1.36
C GLN A 99 -26.60 -3.89 2.51
N CYS A 100 -27.81 -3.65 3.00
CA CYS A 100 -28.51 -4.52 3.94
C CYS A 100 -29.99 -4.22 3.79
N LYS A 101 -30.70 -5.05 3.01
CA LYS A 101 -32.08 -4.79 2.60
C LYS A 101 -32.89 -6.07 2.53
N VAL A 102 -33.97 -6.13 3.31
CA VAL A 102 -35.04 -7.12 3.21
C VAL A 102 -36.24 -6.46 2.52
N SER A 103 -36.78 -7.11 1.50
CA SER A 103 -37.99 -6.65 0.80
C SER A 103 -38.96 -7.80 0.67
N GLU A 104 -40.16 -7.62 1.19
CA GLU A 104 -41.23 -8.60 1.15
C GLU A 104 -42.42 -8.16 0.30
N THR A 105 -43.07 -9.13 -0.33
CA THR A 105 -44.35 -8.96 -1.02
C THR A 105 -45.31 -10.05 -0.59
N ALA A 106 -46.51 -9.67 -0.16
CA ALA A 106 -47.56 -10.60 0.22
C ALA A 106 -48.50 -10.89 -0.95
N ASN A 107 -48.87 -12.15 -1.10
CA ASN A 107 -49.98 -12.61 -1.94
C ASN A 107 -50.85 -13.54 -1.10
N GLY A 108 -51.99 -13.03 -0.64
CA GLY A 108 -52.84 -13.73 0.32
C GLY A 108 -52.11 -13.97 1.65
N ASN A 109 -52.09 -15.22 2.11
CA ASN A 109 -51.39 -15.63 3.33
C ASN A 109 -49.90 -15.98 3.11
N ARG A 110 -49.39 -15.87 1.87
CA ARG A 110 -48.02 -16.23 1.52
C ARG A 110 -47.20 -14.97 1.27
N VAL A 111 -46.04 -14.88 1.92
CA VAL A 111 -45.09 -13.78 1.76
C VAL A 111 -43.83 -14.31 1.07
N THR A 112 -43.39 -13.63 0.03
CA THR A 112 -42.09 -13.85 -0.60
C THR A 112 -41.16 -12.73 -0.17
N GLY A 113 -39.98 -13.08 0.32
CA GLY A 113 -38.96 -12.13 0.76
C GLY A 113 -37.65 -12.33 0.04
N THR A 114 -36.97 -11.22 -0.24
CA THR A 114 -35.59 -11.20 -0.72
C THR A 114 -34.75 -10.38 0.25
N PHE A 115 -33.62 -10.94 0.65
CA PHE A 115 -32.60 -10.27 1.43
C PHE A 115 -31.35 -10.08 0.58
N THR A 116 -30.80 -8.86 0.59
CA THR A 116 -29.54 -8.53 -0.08
C THR A 116 -28.58 -7.89 0.91
N PHE A 117 -27.32 -8.33 0.84
CA PHE A 117 -26.28 -7.92 1.76
C PHE A 117 -24.95 -7.70 1.04
N ALA A 118 -24.29 -6.58 1.35
CA ALA A 118 -22.96 -6.29 0.89
C ALA A 118 -22.15 -5.60 1.98
N ALA A 119 -20.91 -6.06 2.18
CA ALA A 119 -19.97 -5.47 3.11
C ALA A 119 -18.56 -5.43 2.51
N ALA A 120 -17.94 -4.25 2.54
CA ALA A 120 -16.53 -4.09 2.19
C ALA A 120 -15.67 -4.16 3.46
N PHE A 121 -14.49 -4.76 3.33
CA PHE A 121 -13.52 -4.88 4.41
C PHE A 121 -12.26 -4.10 4.05
N GLU A 122 -11.83 -3.24 4.96
CA GLU A 122 -10.71 -2.34 4.79
C GLU A 122 -9.73 -2.53 5.95
N LEU A 123 -8.43 -2.60 5.64
CA LEU A 123 -7.36 -2.52 6.64
C LEU A 123 -7.25 -1.08 7.13
N LEU A 124 -7.30 -0.86 8.43
CA LEU A 124 -7.05 0.46 9.02
C LEU A 124 -5.55 0.65 9.24
N GLY A 125 -5.05 1.83 8.91
CA GLY A 125 -3.67 2.24 9.08
C GLY A 125 -3.56 3.70 9.53
N LYS A 126 -2.32 4.20 9.55
CA LYS A 126 -2.02 5.62 9.72
C LYS A 126 -0.98 6.04 8.69
N ASP A 127 -1.10 7.25 8.18
CA ASP A 127 -0.05 7.87 7.38
C ASP A 127 1.10 8.40 8.26
N ASP A 128 2.15 8.94 7.63
CA ASP A 128 3.32 9.51 8.32
C ASP A 128 2.98 10.70 9.21
N SER A 129 1.83 11.35 8.97
CA SER A 129 1.29 12.45 9.79
C SER A 129 0.40 11.96 10.94
N GLY A 130 0.18 10.64 11.05
CA GLY A 130 -0.66 10.02 12.05
C GLY A 130 -2.17 10.06 11.75
N ASN A 131 -2.58 10.52 10.56
CA ASN A 131 -3.98 10.52 10.16
C ASN A 131 -4.44 9.10 9.83
N GLU A 132 -5.70 8.78 10.13
CA GLU A 132 -6.28 7.48 9.81
C GLU A 132 -6.36 7.26 8.30
N THR A 133 -5.82 6.14 7.84
CA THR A 133 -5.93 5.66 6.46
C THR A 133 -6.70 4.35 6.41
N SER A 134 -7.29 4.03 5.26
CA SER A 134 -7.86 2.70 5.04
C SER A 134 -7.53 2.15 3.66
N THR A 135 -7.15 0.87 3.63
CA THR A 135 -6.82 0.14 2.41
C THR A 135 -7.85 -0.95 2.16
N ARG A 136 -8.57 -0.84 1.04
CA ARG A 136 -9.59 -1.84 0.67
C ARG A 136 -8.95 -3.20 0.39
N LEU A 137 -9.48 -4.24 1.04
CA LEU A 137 -9.00 -5.62 0.93
C LEU A 137 -9.93 -6.47 0.07
N THR A 138 -11.19 -6.61 0.48
CA THR A 138 -12.16 -7.49 -0.17
C THR A 138 -13.59 -7.00 0.08
N GLU A 139 -14.55 -7.55 -0.66
CA GLU A 139 -15.97 -7.27 -0.51
C GLU A 139 -16.75 -8.58 -0.53
N TYR A 140 -17.70 -8.72 0.38
CA TYR A 140 -18.71 -9.77 0.34
C TYR A 140 -19.99 -9.22 -0.29
N ARG A 141 -20.60 -9.98 -1.19
CA ARG A 141 -21.96 -9.74 -1.68
C ARG A 141 -22.75 -11.04 -1.62
N GLY A 142 -23.94 -10.99 -1.05
CA GLY A 142 -24.84 -12.13 -0.91
C GLY A 142 -26.29 -11.73 -1.06
N SER A 143 -27.09 -12.71 -1.48
CA SER A 143 -28.54 -12.59 -1.56
C SER A 143 -29.17 -13.89 -1.08
N ALA A 144 -30.35 -13.79 -0.49
CA ALA A 144 -31.15 -14.92 -0.07
C ALA A 144 -32.62 -14.65 -0.39
N ASN A 145 -33.32 -15.70 -0.80
CA ASN A 145 -34.76 -15.66 -0.99
C ASN A 145 -35.42 -16.61 -0.01
N TYR A 146 -36.58 -16.22 0.50
CA TYR A 146 -37.38 -17.07 1.36
C TYR A 146 -38.87 -16.87 1.10
N THR A 147 -39.66 -17.83 1.55
CA THR A 147 -41.11 -17.70 1.63
C THR A 147 -41.57 -18.06 3.02
N ARG A 148 -42.57 -17.34 3.52
CA ARG A 148 -43.15 -17.56 4.85
C ARG A 148 -44.66 -17.34 4.86
N PRO A 149 -45.40 -17.98 5.77
CA PRO A 149 -46.76 -17.54 6.11
C PRO A 149 -46.76 -16.12 6.67
N LEU A 150 -47.83 -15.36 6.44
CA LEU A 150 -47.95 -13.96 6.87
C LEU A 150 -47.69 -13.79 8.39
N ASN A 151 -48.18 -14.73 9.20
CA ASN A 151 -48.10 -14.73 10.66
C ASN A 151 -46.79 -15.32 11.24
N GLN A 152 -45.81 -15.70 10.41
CA GLN A 152 -44.54 -16.26 10.87
C GLN A 152 -43.38 -15.37 10.42
N LEU A 153 -42.56 -14.89 11.37
CA LEU A 153 -41.41 -14.00 11.11
C LEU A 153 -40.04 -14.68 11.32
N SER A 154 -40.04 -15.94 11.77
CA SER A 154 -38.85 -16.66 12.25
C SER A 154 -37.74 -16.86 11.21
N VAL A 155 -38.03 -16.70 9.92
CA VAL A 155 -37.05 -16.86 8.83
C VAL A 155 -36.18 -15.61 8.60
N ILE A 156 -36.64 -14.42 9.02
CA ILE A 156 -36.02 -13.14 8.70
C ILE A 156 -34.68 -13.00 9.43
N GLU A 157 -34.68 -13.19 10.76
CA GLU A 157 -33.48 -13.09 11.59
C GLU A 157 -32.38 -14.07 11.14
N PRO A 158 -32.66 -15.38 10.95
CA PRO A 158 -31.63 -16.33 10.53
C PRO A 158 -31.04 -15.97 9.18
N THR A 159 -31.86 -15.44 8.26
CA THR A 159 -31.41 -15.01 6.93
C THR A 159 -30.37 -13.89 7.03
N ILE A 160 -30.63 -12.87 7.87
CA ILE A 160 -29.71 -11.75 8.09
C ILE A 160 -28.44 -12.24 8.79
N ARG A 161 -28.59 -13.02 9.87
CA ARG A 161 -27.46 -13.55 10.65
C ARG A 161 -26.56 -14.41 9.78
N GLN A 162 -27.11 -15.33 9.00
CA GLN A 162 -26.33 -16.23 8.14
C GLN A 162 -25.49 -15.46 7.12
N ALA A 163 -26.02 -14.39 6.51
CA ALA A 163 -25.22 -13.58 5.58
C ALA A 163 -24.10 -12.81 6.29
N LEU A 164 -24.35 -12.27 7.48
CA LEU A 164 -23.32 -11.63 8.30
C LEU A 164 -22.21 -12.64 8.64
N VAL A 165 -22.58 -13.82 9.14
CA VAL A 165 -21.63 -14.90 9.44
C VAL A 165 -20.85 -15.33 8.19
N ALA A 166 -21.53 -15.50 7.06
CA ALA A 166 -20.88 -15.84 5.79
C ALA A 166 -19.88 -14.76 5.34
N SER A 167 -20.21 -13.47 5.51
CA SER A 167 -19.30 -12.38 5.18
C SER A 167 -18.03 -12.38 6.03
N LEU A 168 -18.15 -12.63 7.34
CA LEU A 168 -17.01 -12.70 8.25
C LEU A 168 -16.17 -13.95 7.99
N LYS A 169 -16.81 -15.08 7.65
CA LYS A 169 -16.10 -16.28 7.20
C LYS A 169 -15.32 -16.02 5.91
N GLY A 170 -15.95 -15.34 4.94
CA GLY A 170 -15.30 -14.95 3.68
C GLY A 170 -14.08 -14.06 3.90
N LEU A 171 -14.17 -13.08 4.81
CA LEU A 171 -13.02 -12.29 5.24
C LEU A 171 -11.94 -13.16 5.87
N ASN A 172 -12.29 -14.06 6.79
CA ASN A 172 -11.32 -14.95 7.44
C ASN A 172 -10.58 -15.84 6.44
N ASP A 173 -11.30 -16.44 5.49
CA ASP A 173 -10.71 -17.28 4.46
C ASP A 173 -9.80 -16.47 3.52
N TYR A 174 -10.21 -15.25 3.17
CA TYR A 174 -9.36 -14.31 2.44
C TYR A 174 -8.09 -13.98 3.22
N MET A 175 -8.19 -13.60 4.50
CA MET A 175 -7.03 -13.22 5.31
C MET A 175 -6.06 -14.39 5.48
N ASN A 176 -6.56 -15.61 5.72
CA ASN A 176 -5.70 -16.79 5.87
C ASN A 176 -4.93 -17.13 4.58
N ARG A 177 -5.52 -16.83 3.42
CA ARG A 177 -4.86 -17.05 2.13
C ARG A 177 -3.88 -15.93 1.79
N GLU A 178 -4.24 -14.69 2.05
CA GLU A 178 -3.51 -13.52 1.56
C GLU A 178 -2.48 -12.97 2.54
N ALA A 179 -2.61 -13.19 3.86
CA ALA A 179 -1.79 -12.50 4.87
C ALA A 179 -0.26 -12.74 4.73
N GLY A 180 0.15 -13.84 4.10
CA GLY A 180 1.56 -14.17 3.88
C GLY A 180 2.14 -13.70 2.54
N GLN A 181 1.30 -13.34 1.56
CA GLN A 181 1.69 -13.14 0.16
C GLN A 181 1.19 -11.82 -0.46
N ASN A 182 0.21 -11.18 0.17
CA ASN A 182 -0.35 -9.93 -0.32
C ASN A 182 0.41 -8.76 0.32
N GLU A 183 0.98 -7.92 -0.52
CA GLU A 183 1.76 -6.74 -0.14
C GLU A 183 0.96 -5.79 0.78
N LYS A 184 -0.34 -5.61 0.52
CA LYS A 184 -1.22 -4.77 1.34
C LYS A 184 -1.39 -5.28 2.77
N LEU A 185 -1.02 -6.52 3.02
CA LEU A 185 -1.12 -7.16 4.33
C LEU A 185 0.26 -7.39 4.97
N ALA A 186 1.34 -6.94 4.32
CA ALA A 186 2.67 -7.05 4.88
C ALA A 186 2.77 -6.36 6.24
N LYS A 187 3.59 -6.94 7.13
CA LYS A 187 3.81 -6.47 8.50
C LYS A 187 5.12 -5.69 8.63
N SER A 188 6.05 -5.95 7.70
CA SER A 188 7.38 -5.36 7.70
C SER A 188 7.98 -5.50 6.29
N LEU A 189 9.09 -4.82 6.09
CA LEU A 189 9.90 -4.92 4.87
C LEU A 189 11.34 -5.21 5.24
N ASN A 190 12.04 -5.88 4.34
CA ASN A 190 13.45 -6.14 4.38
C ASN A 190 14.08 -5.69 3.06
N VAL A 191 15.24 -5.06 3.14
CA VAL A 191 15.99 -4.58 1.97
C VAL A 191 17.31 -5.34 1.90
N THR A 192 17.50 -6.07 0.83
CA THR A 192 18.77 -6.75 0.51
C THR A 192 19.41 -6.04 -0.67
N ILE A 193 20.64 -5.58 -0.50
CA ILE A 193 21.38 -4.84 -1.52
C ILE A 193 22.67 -5.58 -1.84
N ILE A 194 22.93 -5.79 -3.13
CA ILE A 194 24.20 -6.30 -3.65
C ILE A 194 24.78 -5.34 -4.68
N ASP A 195 26.10 -5.31 -4.80
CA ASP A 195 26.80 -4.60 -5.88
C ASP A 195 27.02 -5.54 -7.06
N ASP A 196 26.68 -5.09 -8.26
CA ASP A 196 27.18 -5.69 -9.49
C ASP A 196 28.65 -5.29 -9.66
N SER A 197 29.53 -6.21 -9.27
CA SER A 197 30.98 -6.07 -9.33
C SER A 197 31.61 -7.05 -10.31
N ARG A 198 30.82 -7.63 -11.23
CA ARG A 198 31.29 -8.61 -12.20
C ARG A 198 32.37 -8.00 -13.09
N ILE A 199 33.41 -8.78 -13.38
CA ILE A 199 34.41 -8.42 -14.39
C ILE A 199 33.98 -9.10 -15.69
N THR A 200 33.66 -8.29 -16.68
CA THR A 200 33.12 -8.72 -17.98
C THR A 200 34.00 -8.21 -19.13
N ASP A 201 33.90 -8.89 -20.28
CA ASP A 201 34.54 -8.48 -21.52
C ASP A 201 33.64 -7.62 -22.42
N ASP A 202 32.42 -7.30 -21.95
CA ASP A 202 31.46 -6.45 -22.67
C ASP A 202 31.85 -4.95 -22.64
N ASP A 203 30.99 -4.09 -23.19
CA ASP A 203 31.19 -2.64 -23.20
C ASP A 203 31.23 -2.02 -21.79
N THR A 204 30.65 -2.68 -20.78
CA THR A 204 30.41 -2.08 -19.47
C THR A 204 31.46 -2.51 -18.47
N VAL A 205 32.21 -1.55 -17.95
CA VAL A 205 33.09 -1.77 -16.81
C VAL A 205 32.29 -1.54 -15.52
N HIS A 206 32.01 -2.60 -14.77
CA HIS A 206 31.43 -2.47 -13.43
C HIS A 206 32.47 -2.08 -12.38
N TYR A 207 32.06 -1.28 -11.39
CA TYR A 207 32.96 -0.84 -10.33
C TYR A 207 33.37 -2.04 -9.48
N ASN A 208 34.65 -2.36 -9.53
CA ASN A 208 35.23 -3.44 -8.75
C ASN A 208 36.54 -2.93 -8.11
N PRO A 209 36.69 -2.98 -6.78
CA PRO A 209 37.91 -2.53 -6.12
C PRO A 209 39.18 -3.26 -6.59
N SER A 210 39.04 -4.48 -7.12
CA SER A 210 40.14 -5.30 -7.65
C SER A 210 40.47 -5.02 -9.12
N ARG A 211 39.69 -4.19 -9.83
CA ARG A 211 39.91 -3.85 -11.25
C ARG A 211 39.80 -2.34 -11.47
N LYS A 212 40.97 -1.69 -11.60
CA LYS A 212 41.06 -0.27 -11.98
C LYS A 212 40.84 -0.09 -13.49
N LEU A 213 40.43 1.11 -13.90
CA LEU A 213 40.37 1.51 -15.30
C LEU A 213 41.77 1.48 -15.92
N THR A 214 41.80 1.10 -17.18
CA THR A 214 43.00 1.10 -18.03
C THR A 214 42.70 1.84 -19.32
N TRP A 215 43.71 2.31 -20.03
CA TRP A 215 43.49 2.95 -21.34
C TRP A 215 42.85 2.01 -22.39
N ALA A 216 42.85 0.69 -22.17
CA ALA A 216 42.15 -0.28 -23.01
C ALA A 216 40.62 -0.21 -22.85
N ASP A 217 40.14 0.37 -21.75
CA ASP A 217 38.71 0.62 -21.53
C ASP A 217 38.22 1.86 -22.31
N PHE A 218 39.09 2.71 -22.85
CA PHE A 218 38.70 3.94 -23.57
C PHE A 218 38.67 3.69 -25.09
N GLN A 219 37.55 3.12 -25.54
CA GLN A 219 37.39 2.57 -26.90
C GLN A 219 36.69 3.53 -27.87
N ALA A 220 36.08 4.61 -27.37
CA ALA A 220 35.46 5.61 -28.21
C ALA A 220 36.50 6.46 -28.97
N THR A 221 36.11 6.99 -30.12
CA THR A 221 36.91 7.96 -30.87
C THR A 221 36.80 9.34 -30.23
N PRO A 222 37.90 10.10 -30.06
CA PRO A 222 37.84 11.48 -29.58
C PRO A 222 36.89 12.34 -30.41
N ARG A 223 36.02 13.11 -29.73
CA ARG A 223 35.07 14.00 -30.39
C ARG A 223 35.81 15.10 -31.16
N GLN A 224 35.44 15.27 -32.44
CA GLN A 224 35.98 16.35 -33.27
C GLN A 224 35.62 17.70 -32.66
N GLY A 225 36.60 18.60 -32.56
CA GLY A 225 36.41 19.94 -31.97
C GLY A 225 36.39 20.00 -30.44
N SER A 226 36.45 18.87 -29.71
CA SER A 226 36.56 18.90 -28.24
C SER A 226 37.89 19.54 -27.81
N HIS A 227 37.85 20.37 -26.76
CA HIS A 227 39.05 20.92 -26.12
C HIS A 227 39.64 19.99 -25.04
N TYR A 228 38.91 18.94 -24.67
CA TYR A 228 39.31 18.01 -23.62
C TYR A 228 40.37 16.99 -24.09
N ALA A 229 41.20 16.56 -23.15
CA ALA A 229 42.26 15.59 -23.35
C ALA A 229 41.74 14.14 -23.33
N ALA A 230 40.73 13.88 -22.50
CA ALA A 230 39.98 12.64 -22.37
C ALA A 230 38.56 12.95 -21.89
N GLU A 231 37.66 11.96 -22.00
CA GLU A 231 36.30 11.99 -21.47
C GLU A 231 35.98 10.56 -21.02
N VAL A 232 35.58 10.41 -19.74
CA VAL A 232 35.07 9.16 -19.21
C VAL A 232 33.56 9.24 -19.02
N PHE A 233 32.84 8.24 -19.53
CA PHE A 233 31.41 8.10 -19.27
C PHE A 233 31.22 7.16 -18.08
N THR A 234 30.93 7.72 -16.91
CA THR A 234 30.61 6.98 -15.68
C THR A 234 29.22 7.33 -15.17
N SER A 235 28.49 6.33 -14.68
CA SER A 235 27.17 6.52 -14.08
C SER A 235 26.83 5.35 -13.15
N PHE A 236 25.68 5.42 -12.47
CA PHE A 236 25.13 4.29 -11.75
C PHE A 236 23.68 4.00 -12.12
N ALA A 237 23.27 2.76 -11.89
CA ALA A 237 21.91 2.27 -12.08
C ALA A 237 21.58 1.26 -10.98
N TYR A 238 20.32 0.86 -10.89
CA TYR A 238 19.92 -0.27 -10.07
C TYR A 238 18.89 -1.13 -10.79
N GLU A 239 18.88 -2.41 -10.44
CA GLU A 239 17.80 -3.33 -10.76
C GLU A 239 17.11 -3.74 -9.46
N GLY A 240 15.78 -3.64 -9.42
CA GLY A 240 14.99 -3.96 -8.24
C GLY A 240 13.95 -5.03 -8.52
N LYS A 241 13.80 -5.97 -7.59
CA LYS A 241 12.68 -6.91 -7.55
C LYS A 241 12.13 -6.99 -6.12
N SER A 242 10.83 -6.83 -5.97
CA SER A 242 10.13 -7.06 -4.71
C SER A 242 9.33 -8.36 -4.75
N SER A 243 9.19 -8.98 -3.59
CA SER A 243 8.34 -10.16 -3.40
C SER A 243 7.81 -10.17 -1.97
N VAL A 244 6.68 -10.83 -1.74
CA VAL A 244 6.10 -10.95 -0.39
C VAL A 244 6.17 -12.40 0.03
N LYS A 245 6.77 -12.64 1.20
CA LYS A 245 6.87 -13.97 1.79
C LYS A 245 6.69 -13.87 3.30
N ASP A 246 5.85 -14.71 3.86
CA ASP A 246 5.54 -14.76 5.29
C ASP A 246 5.11 -13.39 5.87
N GLY A 247 4.46 -12.57 5.03
CA GLY A 247 4.02 -11.22 5.39
C GLY A 247 5.15 -10.19 5.47
N ILE A 248 6.31 -10.47 4.87
CA ILE A 248 7.47 -9.58 4.77
C ILE A 248 7.67 -9.22 3.30
N ILE A 249 7.74 -7.92 3.00
CA ILE A 249 8.15 -7.42 1.68
C ILE A 249 9.67 -7.55 1.59
N ASN A 250 10.17 -8.35 0.67
CA ASN A 250 11.59 -8.54 0.41
C ASN A 250 11.97 -7.76 -0.84
N VAL A 251 12.62 -6.61 -0.63
CA VAL A 251 13.14 -5.74 -1.70
C VAL A 251 14.58 -6.14 -1.98
N ASN A 252 14.83 -6.70 -3.16
CA ASN A 252 16.16 -7.13 -3.59
C ASN A 252 16.68 -6.16 -4.65
N LEU A 253 17.76 -5.47 -4.34
CA LEU A 253 18.37 -4.46 -5.21
C LEU A 253 19.77 -4.89 -5.62
N THR A 254 20.04 -4.80 -6.92
CA THR A 254 21.39 -4.91 -7.49
C THR A 254 21.83 -3.54 -7.95
N LEU A 255 22.79 -2.93 -7.27
CA LEU A 255 23.33 -1.62 -7.63
C LEU A 255 24.51 -1.77 -8.57
N LYS A 256 24.58 -0.91 -9.58
CA LYS A 256 25.59 -0.94 -10.63
C LYS A 256 26.26 0.41 -10.69
N GLY A 257 27.48 0.55 -10.19
CA GLY A 257 28.36 1.66 -10.60
C GLY A 257 29.12 1.21 -11.84
N TYR A 258 29.09 1.99 -12.93
CA TYR A 258 29.67 1.54 -14.19
C TYR A 258 30.32 2.64 -15.02
N MET A 259 31.17 2.21 -15.94
CA MET A 259 31.77 3.01 -17.01
C MET A 259 31.51 2.34 -18.36
N LEU A 260 31.25 3.13 -19.42
CA LEU A 260 31.00 2.60 -20.77
C LEU A 260 32.22 2.80 -21.67
N LYS A 261 32.77 1.70 -22.18
CA LYS A 261 34.02 1.70 -22.97
C LYS A 261 33.88 2.46 -24.28
N ASN A 262 32.80 2.18 -25.02
CA ASN A 262 32.48 2.81 -26.29
C ASN A 262 31.92 4.23 -26.19
N SER A 263 31.75 4.75 -24.96
CA SER A 263 31.41 6.17 -24.72
C SER A 263 32.56 6.97 -24.11
N SER A 264 33.71 6.34 -23.86
CA SER A 264 34.86 6.98 -23.22
C SER A 264 36.08 6.99 -24.13
N TRP A 265 36.80 8.11 -24.17
CA TRP A 265 37.94 8.30 -25.07
C TRP A 265 39.07 9.06 -24.39
N GLY A 266 40.27 8.94 -24.95
CA GLY A 266 41.45 9.70 -24.54
C GLY A 266 42.40 9.89 -25.70
N ARG A 267 42.87 11.12 -25.92
CA ARG A 267 43.85 11.45 -26.99
C ARG A 267 45.19 10.79 -26.70
N GLN A 268 45.89 10.34 -27.74
CA GLN A 268 47.15 9.62 -27.60
C GLN A 268 48.18 10.35 -26.72
N GLY A 269 48.34 11.67 -26.88
CA GLY A 269 49.28 12.48 -26.06
C GLY A 269 48.86 12.66 -24.60
N ALA A 270 47.60 12.38 -24.25
CA ALA A 270 47.09 12.48 -22.89
C ALA A 270 47.04 11.10 -22.18
N ARG A 271 47.36 10.00 -22.88
CA ARG A 271 47.33 8.65 -22.31
C ARG A 271 48.53 8.38 -21.42
N ASN A 272 48.52 8.96 -20.22
CA ASN A 272 49.53 8.75 -19.17
C ASN A 272 48.87 8.35 -17.85
N ALA A 273 49.67 8.02 -16.83
CA ALA A 273 49.17 7.55 -15.54
C ALA A 273 48.41 8.64 -14.75
N TYR A 274 48.80 9.90 -14.89
CA TYR A 274 48.17 11.03 -14.20
C TYR A 274 46.76 11.31 -14.75
N SER A 275 46.63 11.40 -16.08
CA SER A 275 45.33 11.57 -16.73
C SER A 275 44.43 10.35 -16.50
N LEU A 276 44.95 9.12 -16.53
CA LEU A 276 44.16 7.93 -16.20
C LEU A 276 43.65 7.96 -14.75
N ASN A 277 44.48 8.46 -13.83
CA ASN A 277 44.07 8.65 -12.44
C ASN A 277 42.91 9.65 -12.32
N HIS A 278 42.93 10.73 -13.12
CA HIS A 278 41.83 11.69 -13.18
C HIS A 278 40.51 11.03 -13.57
N GLU A 279 40.52 10.25 -14.66
CA GLU A 279 39.33 9.51 -15.11
C GLU A 279 38.88 8.45 -14.08
N GLN A 280 39.82 7.78 -13.42
CA GLN A 280 39.50 6.85 -12.34
C GLN A 280 38.84 7.57 -11.15
N ARG A 281 39.15 8.85 -10.88
CA ARG A 281 38.49 9.61 -9.81
C ARG A 281 37.01 9.86 -10.11
N HIS A 282 36.63 10.10 -11.36
CA HIS A 282 35.20 10.16 -11.74
C HIS A 282 34.49 8.84 -11.44
N PHE A 283 35.14 7.70 -11.75
CA PHE A 283 34.54 6.40 -11.45
C PHE A 283 34.43 6.14 -9.93
N ASP A 284 35.38 6.61 -9.15
CA ASP A 284 35.32 6.53 -7.68
C ASP A 284 34.25 7.46 -7.08
N VAL A 285 33.98 8.62 -7.69
CA VAL A 285 32.83 9.47 -7.34
C VAL A 285 31.52 8.69 -7.51
N VAL A 286 31.35 7.98 -8.63
CA VAL A 286 30.17 7.12 -8.82
C VAL A 286 30.03 6.09 -7.71
N LYS A 287 31.14 5.46 -7.27
CA LYS A 287 31.09 4.53 -6.14
C LYS A 287 30.65 5.21 -4.84
N ILE A 288 31.15 6.40 -4.54
CA ILE A 288 30.70 7.18 -3.37
C ILE A 288 29.18 7.38 -3.42
N ILE A 289 28.64 7.77 -4.57
CA ILE A 289 27.20 8.00 -4.73
C ILE A 289 26.41 6.71 -4.54
N VAL A 290 26.87 5.59 -5.09
CA VAL A 290 26.24 4.28 -4.87
C VAL A 290 26.18 3.95 -3.37
N GLU A 291 27.26 4.17 -2.61
CA GLU A 291 27.27 3.92 -1.17
C GLU A 291 26.38 4.89 -0.37
N ARG A 292 26.31 6.17 -0.77
CA ARG A 292 25.38 7.14 -0.19
C ARG A 292 23.92 6.76 -0.48
N PHE A 293 23.61 6.32 -1.70
CA PHE A 293 22.29 5.84 -2.08
C PHE A 293 21.85 4.65 -1.22
N LYS A 294 22.74 3.67 -0.98
CA LYS A 294 22.46 2.55 -0.07
C LYS A 294 22.01 3.01 1.31
N ARG A 295 22.62 4.06 1.87
CA ARG A 295 22.25 4.62 3.17
C ARG A 295 20.88 5.30 3.16
N LYS A 296 20.47 5.90 2.02
CA LYS A 296 19.17 6.58 1.86
C LYS A 296 17.99 5.61 1.74
N ILE A 297 18.24 4.34 1.40
CA ILE A 297 17.21 3.31 1.17
C ILE A 297 17.23 2.18 2.19
N GLN A 298 17.73 2.48 3.41
CA GLN A 298 17.65 1.53 4.52
C GLN A 298 16.18 1.30 4.92
N PRO A 299 15.84 0.13 5.50
CA PRO A 299 14.45 -0.20 5.83
C PRO A 299 13.72 0.88 6.64
N ASP A 300 14.41 1.53 7.58
CA ASP A 300 13.85 2.59 8.43
C ASP A 300 13.50 3.88 7.68
N SER A 301 14.00 4.04 6.45
CA SER A 301 13.71 5.19 5.57
C SER A 301 12.59 4.89 4.57
N LEU A 302 11.98 3.70 4.64
CA LEU A 302 10.96 3.23 3.70
C LEU A 302 9.65 2.93 4.44
N THR A 303 8.54 3.01 3.71
CA THR A 303 7.21 2.65 4.22
C THR A 303 6.65 1.46 3.47
N LEU A 304 5.80 0.65 4.11
CA LEU A 304 5.18 -0.52 3.47
C LEU A 304 4.31 -0.11 2.26
N ASP A 305 3.68 1.06 2.35
CA ASP A 305 2.77 1.55 1.32
C ASP A 305 3.50 2.22 0.14
N ASP A 306 4.73 2.72 0.32
CA ASP A 306 5.39 3.56 -0.70
C ASP A 306 6.90 3.32 -0.90
N TYR A 307 7.47 2.24 -0.37
CA TYR A 307 8.91 1.94 -0.48
C TYR A 307 9.46 2.07 -1.92
N ASN A 308 8.68 1.64 -2.93
CA ASN A 308 9.11 1.66 -4.33
C ASN A 308 9.28 3.10 -4.85
N SER A 309 8.33 3.99 -4.56
CA SER A 309 8.41 5.40 -4.95
C SER A 309 9.53 6.11 -4.19
N ILE A 310 9.72 5.81 -2.90
CA ILE A 310 10.81 6.37 -2.10
C ILE A 310 12.17 5.96 -2.70
N ILE A 311 12.38 4.68 -3.03
CA ILE A 311 13.63 4.21 -3.67
C ILE A 311 13.88 4.95 -5.00
N GLN A 312 12.85 5.09 -5.83
CA GLN A 312 12.97 5.80 -7.11
C GLN A 312 13.31 7.29 -6.92
N TYR A 313 12.67 7.95 -5.95
CA TYR A 313 12.97 9.33 -5.61
C TYR A 313 14.43 9.48 -5.14
N GLN A 314 14.88 8.63 -4.22
CA GLN A 314 16.25 8.67 -3.70
C GLN A 314 17.30 8.36 -4.79
N PHE A 315 16.94 7.56 -5.80
CA PHE A 315 17.79 7.34 -6.97
C PHE A 315 17.99 8.64 -7.77
N ILE A 316 16.90 9.36 -8.07
CA ILE A 316 16.96 10.63 -8.83
C ILE A 316 17.79 11.67 -8.05
N GLU A 317 17.59 11.78 -6.74
CA GLU A 317 18.38 12.67 -5.89
C GLU A 317 19.87 12.31 -5.91
N SER A 318 20.18 11.01 -5.82
CA SER A 318 21.57 10.54 -5.86
C SER A 318 22.21 10.72 -7.25
N PHE A 319 21.42 10.66 -8.32
CA PHE A 319 21.88 11.00 -9.67
C PHE A 319 22.21 12.49 -9.83
N ARG A 320 21.39 13.38 -9.26
CA ARG A 320 21.69 14.82 -9.21
C ARG A 320 22.96 15.11 -8.42
N GLU A 321 23.10 14.44 -7.27
CA GLU A 321 24.28 14.53 -6.40
C GLU A 321 25.56 14.08 -7.12
N MET A 322 25.49 12.99 -7.90
CA MET A 322 26.60 12.52 -8.72
C MET A 322 27.07 13.58 -9.71
N ASN A 323 26.15 14.14 -10.48
CA ASN A 323 26.50 15.14 -11.49
C ASN A 323 27.12 16.38 -10.86
N HIS A 324 26.55 16.85 -9.74
CA HIS A 324 27.10 17.98 -9.01
C HIS A 324 28.52 17.71 -8.50
N MET A 325 28.79 16.52 -7.94
CA MET A 325 30.11 16.17 -7.44
C MET A 325 31.14 16.01 -8.57
N GLN A 326 30.74 15.48 -9.73
CA GLN A 326 31.60 15.40 -10.92
C GLN A 326 31.94 16.79 -11.46
N GLU A 327 30.94 17.67 -11.63
CA GLU A 327 31.13 19.07 -12.05
C GLU A 327 32.04 19.85 -11.08
N GLN A 328 31.86 19.65 -9.77
CA GLN A 328 32.70 20.27 -8.76
C GLN A 328 34.16 19.78 -8.87
N TYR A 329 34.37 18.48 -9.05
CA TYR A 329 35.70 17.89 -9.22
C TYR A 329 36.40 18.45 -10.47
N ASP A 330 35.70 18.47 -11.62
CA ASP A 330 36.19 19.04 -12.86
C ASP A 330 36.54 20.53 -12.71
N GLY A 331 35.64 21.33 -12.15
CA GLY A 331 35.82 22.77 -11.99
C GLY A 331 37.00 23.12 -11.07
N GLU A 332 37.11 22.46 -9.92
CA GLU A 332 38.17 22.75 -8.95
C GLU A 332 39.55 22.24 -9.40
N THR A 333 39.61 21.16 -10.17
CA THR A 333 40.86 20.64 -10.74
C THR A 333 41.24 21.28 -12.07
N ASN A 334 40.39 22.17 -12.60
CA ASN A 334 40.51 22.71 -13.96
C ASN A 334 40.67 21.58 -14.98
N HIS A 335 39.74 20.62 -14.96
CA HIS A 335 39.74 19.41 -15.80
C HIS A 335 41.07 18.63 -15.73
N GLY A 336 41.59 18.46 -14.50
CA GLY A 336 42.85 17.76 -14.24
C GLY A 336 44.11 18.57 -14.53
N ILE A 337 44.05 19.84 -14.94
CA ILE A 337 45.25 20.67 -15.16
C ILE A 337 45.92 21.04 -13.83
N ASN A 338 45.12 21.28 -12.77
CA ASN A 338 45.61 21.66 -11.45
C ASN A 338 45.94 20.42 -10.60
N GLN A 339 47.20 19.98 -10.66
CA GLN A 339 47.69 18.80 -9.94
C GLN A 339 47.50 18.89 -8.42
N ALA A 340 47.73 20.07 -7.82
CA ALA A 340 47.58 20.26 -6.39
C ALA A 340 46.10 20.13 -5.94
N ALA A 341 45.16 20.59 -6.77
CA ALA A 341 43.74 20.40 -6.51
C ALA A 341 43.30 18.95 -6.70
N GLN A 342 43.79 18.28 -7.75
CA GLN A 342 43.51 16.86 -7.97
C GLN A 342 44.01 16.01 -6.81
N GLU A 343 45.20 16.28 -6.27
CA GLU A 343 45.72 15.54 -5.12
C GLU A 343 44.88 15.73 -3.84
N ARG A 344 44.37 16.95 -3.60
CA ARG A 344 43.41 17.16 -2.50
C ARG A 344 42.12 16.36 -2.71
N TRP A 345 41.62 16.31 -3.94
CA TRP A 345 40.44 15.50 -4.27
C TRP A 345 40.70 14.00 -4.16
N ASN A 346 41.88 13.52 -4.55
CA ASN A 346 42.30 12.14 -4.34
C ASN A 346 42.17 11.77 -2.87
N GLN A 347 42.74 12.59 -1.98
CA GLN A 347 42.67 12.36 -0.53
C GLN A 347 41.24 12.40 0.00
N LYS A 348 40.42 13.34 -0.47
CA LYS A 348 39.01 13.48 -0.09
C LYS A 348 38.19 12.25 -0.50
N ILE A 349 38.28 11.85 -1.77
CA ILE A 349 37.59 10.67 -2.31
C ILE A 349 38.01 9.41 -1.56
N ASP A 350 39.32 9.26 -1.32
CA ASP A 350 39.87 8.08 -0.67
C ASP A 350 39.48 8.01 0.81
N ALA A 351 39.46 9.15 1.50
CA ALA A 351 38.95 9.24 2.86
C ALA A 351 37.48 8.84 2.93
N GLU A 352 36.68 9.30 1.99
CA GLU A 352 35.25 9.00 1.99
C GLU A 352 34.98 7.52 1.66
N LEU A 353 35.62 6.96 0.63
CA LEU A 353 35.50 5.54 0.28
C LEU A 353 35.88 4.62 1.46
N ARG A 354 36.89 5.01 2.26
CA ARG A 354 37.25 4.28 3.48
C ARG A 354 36.12 4.26 4.51
N THR A 355 35.29 5.30 4.60
CA THR A 355 34.13 5.31 5.52
C THR A 355 33.06 4.30 5.13
N PHE A 356 33.07 3.82 3.88
CA PHE A 356 32.20 2.77 3.38
C PHE A 356 32.89 1.39 3.38
N GLY A 357 34.13 1.29 3.87
CA GLY A 357 34.88 0.03 3.88
C GLY A 357 35.41 -0.40 2.50
N VAL A 358 35.37 0.49 1.50
CA VAL A 358 35.94 0.21 0.17
C VAL A 358 37.47 0.26 0.26
N LYS A 359 38.11 -0.91 0.15
CA LYS A 359 39.58 -1.04 0.16
C LYS A 359 40.10 -0.99 -1.27
N LYS A 360 41.11 -0.16 -1.51
CA LYS A 360 41.74 0.07 -2.82
C LYS A 360 43.00 -0.75 -3.08
#